data_AF-A0A1J0PCK5-F1
#
_entry.id   AF-A0A1J0PCK5-F1
#
_cell.length_a   1.000
_cell.length_b   1.000
_cell.length_c   1.000
_cell.angle_alpha   90.00
_cell.angle_beta   90.00
_cell.angle_gamma   90.00
#
_symmetry.space_group_name_H-M   'P 1'
#
loop_
_entity.id
_entity.type
_entity.pdbx_description
1 polymer ?
#
loop_
_entity_poly.entity_id
_entity_poly.type
_entity_poly.pdbx_seq_one_letter_code
_entity_poly.pdbx_strand_id
1 'polypeptide(L)'
;MAAADRIGQTGLIVRRPTVTLRAPLLAMALAFGAVFPAIPASAGQTAAQARSSAETIIQGLRREDSQAIYDLLSPDLQRSTTLERVKKRLKQRDPILSIRIKEVLTGADDSTVEAVLVTAKGSQPLILVLDEQGRLLGWETSLEDTPIEKVASNFVTALSEGKLIEARALLSSFMQTEISPQDLLNRWKDLEKLTGSFQRIRGTVVASEGGEQQLVLVTTQFSQLTDNLFVILDPSGHIIGVDFPEEIRTPGVAAGS
;
A
#
# COMPACT_ATOMS: atom_id res chain seq x y z
N MET A 1 88.79 16.40 8.40
CA MET A 1 88.87 15.01 7.88
C MET A 1 87.44 14.63 7.48
N ALA A 2 86.99 14.82 6.23
CA ALA A 2 87.27 14.05 4.99
C ALA A 2 86.96 12.55 5.15
N ALA A 3 86.21 11.82 4.30
CA ALA A 3 85.43 12.06 3.07
C ALA A 3 84.62 10.78 2.69
N ALA A 4 83.60 10.91 1.83
CA ALA A 4 83.04 9.96 0.82
C ALA A 4 82.38 8.63 1.28
N ASP A 5 81.48 7.94 0.55
CA ASP A 5 80.49 8.13 -0.54
C ASP A 5 79.81 6.74 -0.77
N ARG A 6 78.62 6.72 -1.40
CA ARG A 6 77.98 5.65 -2.24
C ARG A 6 76.69 4.87 -1.82
N ILE A 7 75.65 5.08 -2.67
CA ILE A 7 74.79 4.15 -3.49
C ILE A 7 74.07 3.01 -2.73
N GLY A 8 72.77 2.67 -2.88
CA GLY A 8 71.70 2.92 -3.84
C GLY A 8 70.82 1.64 -3.88
N GLN A 9 69.49 1.73 -3.76
CA GLN A 9 68.59 0.56 -3.89
C GLN A 9 67.37 0.83 -4.78
N THR A 10 67.05 -0.20 -5.54
CA THR A 10 66.34 -0.23 -6.82
C THR A 10 64.93 -0.79 -6.66
N GLY A 11 63.94 -0.15 -7.28
CA GLY A 11 62.58 -0.68 -7.42
C GLY A 11 62.46 -1.72 -8.54
N LEU A 12 61.63 -2.74 -8.35
CA LEU A 12 61.27 -3.71 -9.39
C LEU A 12 59.80 -4.13 -9.22
N ILE A 13 58.93 -3.67 -10.14
CA ILE A 13 57.56 -4.16 -10.34
C ILE A 13 57.58 -4.99 -11.62
N VAL A 14 57.28 -6.29 -11.56
CA VAL A 14 56.83 -7.07 -12.72
C VAL A 14 55.97 -8.24 -12.23
N ARG A 15 54.76 -8.41 -12.80
CA ARG A 15 54.31 -9.62 -13.54
C ARG A 15 52.79 -9.63 -13.77
N ARG A 16 52.40 -9.45 -15.04
CA ARG A 16 51.26 -10.14 -15.66
C ARG A 16 51.64 -10.55 -17.08
N PRO A 17 51.62 -11.86 -17.37
CA PRO A 17 51.40 -12.36 -18.73
C PRO A 17 50.32 -13.49 -18.66
N THR A 18 49.55 -13.89 -19.66
CA THR A 18 49.51 -13.67 -21.12
C THR A 18 48.26 -14.41 -21.67
N VAL A 19 47.74 -13.94 -22.83
CA VAL A 19 47.31 -14.74 -24.02
C VAL A 19 46.04 -15.60 -23.89
N THR A 20 45.16 -15.81 -24.88
CA THR A 20 44.79 -15.31 -26.24
C THR A 20 43.70 -16.29 -26.68
N LEU A 21 42.67 -15.90 -27.45
CA LEU A 21 42.27 -16.70 -28.62
C LEU A 21 41.42 -15.90 -29.61
N ARG A 22 41.77 -16.09 -30.88
CA ARG A 22 41.12 -15.61 -32.11
C ARG A 22 39.83 -16.39 -32.38
N ALA A 23 38.85 -15.76 -33.03
CA ALA A 23 38.47 -16.07 -34.42
C ALA A 23 37.31 -15.17 -34.92
N PRO A 24 37.27 -14.84 -36.23
CA PRO A 24 36.25 -14.01 -36.89
C PRO A 24 35.21 -14.86 -37.65
N LEU A 25 34.03 -14.29 -37.96
CA LEU A 25 33.28 -14.39 -39.23
C LEU A 25 31.76 -14.17 -39.06
N LEU A 26 31.30 -13.09 -39.69
CA LEU A 26 30.06 -12.91 -40.46
C LEU A 26 29.03 -14.07 -40.51
N ALA A 27 27.81 -13.81 -40.04
CA ALA A 27 26.55 -14.42 -40.52
C ALA A 27 25.42 -13.42 -40.22
N MET A 28 25.01 -12.60 -41.20
CA MET A 28 23.88 -12.84 -42.11
C MET A 28 22.54 -12.99 -41.37
N ALA A 29 21.75 -11.92 -41.42
CA ALA A 29 20.35 -11.90 -41.00
C ALA A 29 19.52 -12.87 -41.87
N LEU A 30 18.74 -13.72 -41.21
CA LEU A 30 17.58 -14.38 -41.81
C LEU A 30 16.38 -14.18 -40.91
N ALA A 31 15.33 -13.66 -41.53
CA ALA A 31 14.02 -13.41 -40.96
C ALA A 31 13.44 -14.68 -40.32
N PHE A 32 13.14 -14.59 -39.03
CA PHE A 32 11.99 -15.24 -38.42
C PHE A 32 11.42 -14.23 -37.42
N GLY A 33 10.12 -13.93 -37.57
CA GLY A 33 9.39 -13.13 -36.60
C GLY A 33 9.42 -13.83 -35.25
N ALA A 34 10.38 -13.47 -34.41
CA ALA A 34 10.31 -13.74 -32.99
C ALA A 34 9.24 -12.80 -32.43
N VAL A 35 8.00 -13.28 -32.39
CA VAL A 35 7.03 -12.82 -31.40
C VAL A 35 7.64 -13.23 -30.05
N PHE A 36 8.49 -12.36 -29.51
CA PHE A 36 8.78 -12.44 -28.09
C PHE A 36 7.43 -12.26 -27.39
N PRO A 37 6.97 -13.18 -26.55
CA PRO A 37 5.87 -12.85 -25.67
C PRO A 37 6.32 -11.61 -24.91
N ALA A 38 5.59 -10.51 -25.08
CA ALA A 38 5.74 -9.37 -24.22
C ALA A 38 5.55 -9.92 -22.80
N ILE A 39 6.64 -9.99 -22.04
CA ILE A 39 6.55 -10.23 -20.61
C ILE A 39 5.71 -9.04 -20.12
N PRO A 40 4.48 -9.26 -19.60
CA PRO A 40 3.71 -8.15 -19.11
C PRO A 40 4.57 -7.50 -18.03
N ALA A 41 4.87 -6.21 -18.21
CA ALA A 41 5.38 -5.41 -17.12
C ALA A 41 4.46 -5.65 -15.92
N SER A 42 5.02 -5.98 -14.76
CA SER A 42 4.28 -5.96 -13.51
C SER A 42 3.92 -4.49 -13.23
N ALA A 43 2.89 -4.02 -13.90
CA ALA A 43 2.30 -2.71 -13.68
C ALA A 43 1.53 -2.81 -12.36
N GLY A 44 1.71 -1.83 -11.48
CA GLY A 44 0.75 -1.59 -10.41
C GLY A 44 -0.68 -1.55 -10.97
N GLN A 45 -1.66 -1.84 -10.12
CA GLN A 45 -3.05 -1.94 -10.53
C GLN A 45 -3.50 -0.73 -11.34
N THR A 46 -4.05 -0.97 -12.53
CA THR A 46 -4.65 0.12 -13.31
C THR A 46 -6.04 0.47 -12.76
N ALA A 47 -6.47 1.73 -12.89
CA ALA A 47 -7.81 2.14 -12.48
C ALA A 47 -8.93 1.31 -13.15
N ALA A 48 -8.72 0.86 -14.39
CA ALA A 48 -9.66 -0.02 -15.10
C ALA A 48 -9.74 -1.42 -14.46
N GLN A 49 -8.59 -1.99 -14.06
CA GLN A 49 -8.54 -3.26 -13.34
C GLN A 49 -9.18 -3.14 -11.96
N ALA A 50 -8.82 -2.11 -11.19
CA ALA A 50 -9.43 -1.80 -9.88
C ALA A 50 -10.96 -1.71 -10.00
N ARG A 51 -11.47 -1.02 -11.02
CA ARG A 51 -12.89 -0.91 -11.31
C ARG A 51 -13.55 -2.26 -11.58
N SER A 52 -12.93 -3.09 -12.42
CA SER A 52 -13.44 -4.43 -12.74
C SER A 52 -13.51 -5.33 -11.51
N SER A 53 -12.48 -5.29 -10.66
CA SER A 53 -12.47 -6.03 -9.39
C SER A 53 -13.55 -5.52 -8.43
N ALA A 54 -13.71 -4.20 -8.32
CA ALA A 54 -14.76 -3.58 -7.53
C ALA A 54 -16.17 -3.99 -8.00
N GLU A 55 -16.40 -4.05 -9.31
CA GLU A 55 -17.69 -4.51 -9.86
C GLU A 55 -17.98 -5.95 -9.44
N THR A 56 -16.97 -6.82 -9.41
CA THR A 56 -17.10 -8.21 -8.92
C THR A 56 -17.47 -8.24 -7.43
N ILE A 57 -16.76 -7.48 -6.60
CA ILE A 57 -17.02 -7.36 -5.16
C ILE A 57 -18.43 -6.82 -4.90
N ILE A 58 -18.83 -5.78 -5.63
CA ILE A 58 -20.15 -5.17 -5.55
C ILE A 58 -21.26 -6.20 -5.85
N GLN A 59 -21.07 -7.09 -6.82
CA GLN A 59 -22.04 -8.15 -7.08
C GLN A 59 -22.13 -9.14 -5.90
N GLY A 60 -21.00 -9.51 -5.30
CA GLY A 60 -20.98 -10.33 -4.09
C GLY A 60 -21.72 -9.66 -2.92
N LEU A 61 -21.48 -8.35 -2.72
CA LEU A 61 -22.17 -7.57 -1.69
C LEU A 61 -23.68 -7.53 -1.94
N ARG A 62 -24.13 -7.24 -3.17
CA ARG A 62 -25.56 -7.19 -3.53
C ARG A 62 -26.27 -8.53 -3.35
N ARG A 63 -25.58 -9.64 -3.61
CA ARG A 63 -26.14 -10.99 -3.46
C ARG A 63 -26.07 -11.54 -2.04
N GLU A 64 -25.46 -10.79 -1.11
CA GLU A 64 -25.14 -11.27 0.24
C GLU A 64 -24.34 -12.58 0.24
N ASP A 65 -23.54 -12.79 -0.81
CA ASP A 65 -22.76 -14.01 -1.01
C ASP A 65 -21.50 -13.95 -0.13
N SER A 66 -21.62 -14.54 1.05
CA SER A 66 -20.55 -14.52 2.06
C SER A 66 -19.31 -15.29 1.59
N GLN A 67 -19.49 -16.37 0.82
CA GLN A 67 -18.39 -17.16 0.30
C GLN A 67 -17.64 -16.37 -0.78
N ALA A 68 -18.38 -15.80 -1.75
CA ALA A 68 -17.77 -14.99 -2.79
C ALA A 68 -17.01 -13.79 -2.22
N ILE A 69 -17.55 -13.11 -1.20
CA ILE A 69 -16.83 -12.01 -0.53
C ILE A 69 -15.60 -12.52 0.21
N TYR A 70 -15.70 -13.64 0.93
CA TYR A 70 -14.57 -14.22 1.64
C TYR A 70 -13.43 -14.61 0.67
N ASP A 71 -13.76 -15.19 -0.48
CA ASP A 71 -12.80 -15.60 -1.51
C ASP A 71 -12.12 -14.39 -2.19
N LEU A 72 -12.78 -13.23 -2.20
CA LEU A 72 -12.26 -11.98 -2.74
C LEU A 72 -11.40 -11.20 -1.73
N LEU A 73 -11.36 -11.60 -0.45
CA LEU A 73 -10.49 -10.96 0.54
C LEU A 73 -9.01 -11.19 0.21
N SER A 74 -8.16 -10.25 0.62
CA SER A 74 -6.72 -10.47 0.59
C SER A 74 -6.32 -11.67 1.48
N PRO A 75 -5.20 -12.36 1.20
CA PRO A 75 -4.75 -13.52 1.97
C PRO A 75 -4.56 -13.21 3.45
N ASP A 76 -4.10 -12.00 3.78
CA ASP A 76 -3.90 -11.60 5.16
C ASP A 76 -5.23 -11.42 5.89
N LEU A 77 -6.24 -10.84 5.23
CA LEU A 77 -7.59 -10.79 5.79
C LEU A 77 -8.25 -12.16 5.91
N GLN A 78 -8.04 -13.05 4.94
CA GLN A 78 -8.53 -14.43 5.05
C GLN A 78 -7.94 -15.16 6.26
N ARG A 79 -6.70 -14.83 6.67
CA ARG A 79 -6.07 -15.38 7.87
C ARG A 79 -6.58 -14.75 9.17
N SER A 80 -7.01 -13.50 9.14
CA SER A 80 -7.43 -12.76 10.34
C SER A 80 -8.94 -12.84 10.62
N THR A 81 -9.75 -13.23 9.63
CA THR A 81 -11.21 -13.33 9.75
C THR A 81 -11.74 -14.75 9.49
N THR A 82 -13.05 -14.91 9.55
CA THR A 82 -13.71 -16.17 9.22
C THR A 82 -14.92 -15.92 8.32
N LEU A 83 -15.31 -16.94 7.55
CA LEU A 83 -16.52 -16.89 6.73
C LEU A 83 -17.77 -16.50 7.55
N GLU A 84 -17.90 -17.03 8.77
CA GLU A 84 -19.04 -16.70 9.63
C GLU A 84 -19.03 -15.24 10.12
N ARG A 85 -17.84 -14.63 10.33
CA ARG A 85 -17.73 -13.19 10.61
C ARG A 85 -18.12 -12.36 9.40
N VAL A 86 -17.66 -12.72 8.20
CA VAL A 86 -18.07 -12.07 6.94
C VAL A 86 -19.58 -12.13 6.81
N LYS A 87 -20.17 -13.33 6.93
CA LYS A 87 -21.62 -13.54 6.88
C LYS A 87 -22.38 -12.72 7.92
N LYS A 88 -21.88 -12.63 9.16
CA LYS A 88 -22.47 -11.77 10.19
C LYS A 88 -22.46 -10.30 9.77
N ARG A 89 -21.34 -9.79 9.25
CA ARG A 89 -21.21 -8.41 8.76
C ARG A 89 -22.15 -8.14 7.58
N LEU A 90 -22.25 -9.08 6.62
CA LEU A 90 -23.17 -8.96 5.49
C LEU A 90 -24.66 -8.96 5.91
N LYS A 91 -25.01 -9.60 7.03
CA LYS A 91 -26.38 -9.63 7.55
C LYS A 91 -26.78 -8.42 8.40
N GLN A 92 -25.81 -7.63 8.88
CA GLN A 92 -26.07 -6.46 9.73
C GLN A 92 -26.50 -5.22 8.93
N ARG A 93 -26.41 -5.27 7.59
CA ARG A 93 -26.80 -4.19 6.70
C ARG A 93 -28.25 -4.30 6.23
N ASP A 94 -28.78 -3.18 5.76
CA ASP A 94 -30.03 -3.17 5.01
C ASP A 94 -29.85 -3.79 3.61
N PRO A 95 -30.92 -4.38 3.04
CA PRO A 95 -30.90 -4.89 1.68
C PRO A 95 -30.48 -3.82 0.66
N ILE A 96 -29.53 -4.18 -0.21
CA ILE A 96 -28.95 -3.28 -1.21
C ILE A 96 -29.80 -3.33 -2.48
N LEU A 97 -30.40 -2.19 -2.85
CA LEU A 97 -31.17 -2.04 -4.08
C LEU A 97 -30.24 -1.87 -5.30
N SER A 98 -29.28 -0.94 -5.18
CA SER A 98 -28.29 -0.67 -6.24
C SER A 98 -26.99 -0.15 -5.66
N ILE A 99 -25.89 -0.34 -6.39
CA ILE A 99 -24.59 0.28 -6.11
C ILE A 99 -24.08 0.93 -7.39
N ARG A 100 -23.53 2.14 -7.28
CA ARG A 100 -22.90 2.87 -8.39
C ARG A 100 -21.51 3.35 -7.99
N ILE A 101 -20.48 2.97 -8.73
CA ILE A 101 -19.12 3.50 -8.58
C ILE A 101 -19.11 4.97 -9.02
N LYS A 102 -18.67 5.86 -8.12
CA LYS A 102 -18.43 7.28 -8.39
C LYS A 102 -17.03 7.49 -8.98
N GLU A 103 -16.03 6.95 -8.31
CA GLU A 103 -14.63 7.24 -8.59
C GLU A 103 -13.76 6.04 -8.22
N VAL A 104 -12.62 5.92 -8.90
CA VAL A 104 -11.57 4.96 -8.59
C VAL A 104 -10.27 5.75 -8.48
N LEU A 105 -9.61 5.64 -7.34
CA LEU A 105 -8.38 6.32 -7.02
C LEU A 105 -7.30 5.26 -6.87
N THR A 106 -6.18 5.44 -7.55
CA THR A 106 -5.02 4.55 -7.45
C THR A 106 -4.02 5.16 -6.48
N GLY A 107 -3.65 4.39 -5.44
CA GLY A 107 -2.60 4.71 -4.49
C GLY A 107 -1.23 4.19 -4.94
N ALA A 108 -0.28 4.15 -4.02
CA ALA A 108 1.07 3.68 -4.29
C ALA A 108 1.12 2.15 -4.53
N ASP A 109 0.37 1.40 -3.75
CA ASP A 109 0.32 -0.07 -3.73
C ASP A 109 -1.11 -0.64 -3.65
N ASP A 110 -2.11 0.24 -3.58
CA ASP A 110 -3.52 -0.12 -3.46
C ASP A 110 -4.42 0.75 -4.35
N SER A 111 -5.73 0.53 -4.26
CA SER A 111 -6.72 1.40 -4.90
C SER A 111 -7.94 1.57 -4.02
N THR A 112 -8.45 2.80 -3.95
CA THR A 112 -9.71 3.12 -3.28
C THR A 112 -10.81 3.32 -4.31
N VAL A 113 -11.90 2.59 -4.14
CA VAL A 113 -13.10 2.73 -4.97
C VAL A 113 -14.19 3.35 -4.13
N GLU A 114 -14.62 4.55 -4.53
CA GLU A 114 -15.76 5.21 -3.94
C GLU A 114 -17.02 4.92 -4.75
N ALA A 115 -18.03 4.44 -4.06
CA ALA A 115 -19.33 4.12 -4.62
C ALA A 115 -20.45 4.70 -3.73
N VAL A 116 -21.66 4.69 -4.28
CA VAL A 116 -22.88 4.97 -3.53
C VAL A 116 -23.73 3.73 -3.58
N LEU A 117 -24.11 3.25 -2.40
CA LEU A 117 -25.10 2.19 -2.26
C LEU A 117 -26.46 2.83 -1.97
N VAL A 118 -27.53 2.23 -2.47
CA VAL A 118 -28.90 2.65 -2.24
C VAL A 118 -29.63 1.52 -1.54
N THR A 119 -30.24 1.81 -0.39
CA THR A 119 -31.11 0.91 0.38
C THR A 119 -32.49 1.52 0.52
N ALA A 120 -33.41 0.79 1.16
CA ALA A 120 -34.72 1.33 1.53
C ALA A 120 -34.63 2.55 2.48
N LYS A 121 -33.53 2.71 3.22
CA LYS A 121 -33.32 3.84 4.13
C LYS A 121 -32.68 5.06 3.46
N GLY A 122 -32.23 4.94 2.20
CA GLY A 122 -31.63 6.02 1.44
C GLY A 122 -30.29 5.65 0.81
N SER A 123 -29.55 6.68 0.39
CA SER A 123 -28.21 6.52 -0.18
C SER A 123 -27.15 6.61 0.91
N GLN A 124 -26.18 5.70 0.86
CA GLN A 124 -25.03 5.66 1.78
C GLN A 124 -23.74 5.57 0.95
N PRO A 125 -22.60 6.07 1.47
CA PRO A 125 -21.32 5.83 0.82
C PRO A 125 -20.97 4.35 0.85
N LEU A 126 -20.14 3.92 -0.09
CA LEU A 126 -19.41 2.66 -0.02
C LEU A 126 -17.97 2.98 -0.38
N ILE A 127 -17.05 2.68 0.52
CA ILE A 127 -15.61 2.72 0.26
C ILE A 127 -15.14 1.28 0.17
N LEU A 128 -14.45 0.92 -0.90
CA LEU A 128 -13.71 -0.33 -1.03
C LEU A 128 -12.22 0.01 -1.12
N VAL A 129 -11.38 -0.70 -0.40
CA VAL A 129 -9.92 -0.65 -0.58
C VAL A 129 -9.47 -1.98 -1.15
N LEU A 130 -8.72 -1.92 -2.24
CA LEU A 130 -8.26 -3.08 -3.01
C LEU A 130 -6.74 -3.13 -3.02
N ASP A 131 -6.16 -4.30 -2.83
CA ASP A 131 -4.71 -4.47 -3.03
C ASP A 131 -4.33 -4.40 -4.52
N GLU A 132 -3.03 -4.44 -4.81
CA GLU A 132 -2.49 -4.40 -6.18
C GLU A 132 -3.07 -5.51 -7.09
N GLN A 133 -3.50 -6.65 -6.55
CA GLN A 133 -4.15 -7.73 -7.32
C GLN A 133 -5.66 -7.55 -7.49
N GLY A 134 -6.27 -6.60 -6.78
CA GLY A 134 -7.69 -6.29 -6.84
C GLY A 134 -8.50 -7.06 -5.82
N ARG A 135 -7.85 -7.64 -4.81
CA ARG A 135 -8.51 -8.31 -3.69
C ARG A 135 -8.88 -7.27 -2.64
N LEU A 136 -9.97 -7.54 -1.93
CA LEU A 136 -10.55 -6.64 -0.96
C LEU A 136 -9.68 -6.60 0.30
N LEU A 137 -9.14 -5.43 0.60
CA LEU A 137 -8.47 -5.07 1.86
C LEU A 137 -9.43 -4.49 2.88
N GLY A 138 -10.64 -4.10 2.48
CA GLY A 138 -11.65 -3.62 3.41
C GLY A 138 -12.79 -2.93 2.70
N TRP A 139 -13.94 -2.86 3.35
CA TRP A 139 -15.04 -2.01 2.89
C TRP A 139 -15.73 -1.30 4.05
N GLU A 140 -16.26 -0.11 3.82
CA GLU A 140 -17.09 0.62 4.77
C GLU A 140 -18.30 1.25 4.09
N THR A 141 -19.43 1.27 4.79
CA THR A 141 -20.73 1.76 4.33
C THR A 141 -21.29 2.93 5.16
N SER A 142 -20.61 3.29 6.24
CA SER A 142 -20.96 4.34 7.18
C SER A 142 -20.13 5.61 6.94
N LEU A 143 -20.70 6.76 7.30
CA LEU A 143 -19.95 8.01 7.48
C LEU A 143 -19.56 8.23 8.95
N GLU A 144 -20.09 7.43 9.86
CA GLU A 144 -19.80 7.50 11.28
C GLU A 144 -18.72 6.48 11.62
N ASP A 145 -17.57 6.99 12.07
CA ASP A 145 -16.48 6.18 12.58
C ASP A 145 -16.88 5.47 13.88
N THR A 146 -16.63 4.16 13.94
CA THR A 146 -16.56 3.36 15.16
C THR A 146 -15.47 3.88 16.10
N PRO A 147 -15.46 3.49 17.39
CA PRO A 147 -14.42 3.94 18.33
C PRO A 147 -12.99 3.66 17.84
N ILE A 148 -12.77 2.53 17.17
CA ILE A 148 -11.44 2.18 16.66
C ILE A 148 -11.06 2.97 15.41
N GLU A 149 -12.02 3.19 14.50
CA GLU A 149 -11.81 4.08 13.34
C GLU A 149 -11.45 5.49 13.80
N LYS A 150 -12.10 5.99 14.86
CA LYS A 150 -11.76 7.29 15.47
C LYS A 150 -10.34 7.35 15.98
N VAL A 151 -9.81 6.29 16.58
CA VAL A 151 -8.40 6.28 17.04
C VAL A 151 -7.46 6.43 15.85
N ALA A 152 -7.69 5.67 14.77
CA ALA A 152 -6.87 5.74 13.58
C ALA A 152 -6.98 7.09 12.86
N SER A 153 -8.20 7.62 12.68
CA SER A 153 -8.43 8.91 12.03
C SER A 153 -7.90 10.08 12.86
N ASN A 154 -8.01 10.03 14.19
CA ASN A 154 -7.41 11.03 15.09
C ASN A 154 -5.88 10.99 15.04
N PHE A 155 -5.27 9.81 14.93
CA PHE A 155 -3.81 9.69 14.79
C PHE A 155 -3.31 10.38 13.52
N VAL A 156 -3.93 10.09 12.37
CA VAL A 156 -3.58 10.73 11.10
C VAL A 156 -3.83 12.24 11.14
N THR A 157 -4.95 12.67 11.72
CA THR A 157 -5.27 14.09 11.90
C THR A 157 -4.20 14.79 12.74
N ALA A 158 -3.83 14.23 13.88
CA ALA A 158 -2.82 14.79 14.76
C ALA A 158 -1.44 14.89 14.08
N LEU A 159 -1.04 13.88 13.28
CA LEU A 159 0.19 13.97 12.48
C LEU A 159 0.12 15.10 11.46
N SER A 160 -0.99 15.20 10.72
CA SER A 160 -1.17 16.23 9.68
C SER A 160 -1.16 17.66 10.24
N GLU A 161 -1.58 17.83 11.49
CA GLU A 161 -1.59 19.12 12.18
C GLU A 161 -0.29 19.41 12.96
N GLY A 162 0.71 18.51 12.89
CA GLY A 162 1.96 18.62 13.63
C GLY A 162 1.81 18.43 15.14
N LYS A 163 0.69 17.87 15.62
CA LYS A 163 0.39 17.58 17.03
C LYS A 163 1.00 16.26 17.46
N LEU A 164 2.32 16.18 17.40
CA LEU A 164 3.09 14.93 17.56
C LEU A 164 2.90 14.27 18.93
N ILE A 165 2.68 15.06 19.99
CA ILE A 165 2.41 14.53 21.34
C ILE A 165 1.04 13.84 21.39
N GLU A 166 0.03 14.43 20.77
CA GLU A 166 -1.32 13.85 20.68
C GLU A 166 -1.30 12.56 19.84
N ALA A 167 -0.63 12.58 18.68
CA ALA A 167 -0.45 11.40 17.85
C ALA A 167 0.26 10.27 18.61
N ARG A 168 1.37 10.59 19.29
CA ARG A 168 2.14 9.62 20.07
C ARG A 168 1.35 9.05 21.24
N ALA A 169 0.46 9.82 21.86
CA ALA A 169 -0.37 9.35 22.98
C ALA A 169 -1.37 8.25 22.58
N LEU A 170 -1.69 8.12 21.29
CA LEU A 170 -2.56 7.06 20.76
C LEU A 170 -1.80 5.73 20.52
N LEU A 171 -0.46 5.77 20.54
CA LEU A 171 0.37 4.58 20.43
C LEU A 171 0.37 3.77 21.74
N SER A 172 0.57 2.46 21.65
CA SER A 172 0.79 1.59 22.81
C SER A 172 2.02 2.02 23.61
N SER A 173 2.07 1.72 24.90
CA SER A 173 3.18 2.09 25.79
C SER A 173 4.54 1.60 25.26
N PHE A 174 4.59 0.41 24.65
CA PHE A 174 5.80 -0.10 24.01
C PHE A 174 6.20 0.73 22.80
N MET A 175 5.27 1.01 21.87
CA MET A 175 5.59 1.87 20.72
C MET A 175 6.02 3.28 21.14
N GLN A 176 5.44 3.82 22.22
CA GLN A 176 5.84 5.10 22.76
C GLN A 176 7.32 5.11 23.19
N THR A 177 7.86 4.02 23.76
CA THR A 177 9.29 4.00 24.13
C THR A 177 10.21 3.96 22.92
N GLU A 178 9.77 3.32 21.84
CA GLU A 178 10.57 3.14 20.61
C GLU A 178 10.45 4.31 19.64
N ILE A 179 9.32 5.03 19.63
CA ILE A 179 9.02 6.06 18.64
C ILE A 179 9.00 7.43 19.32
N SER A 180 9.97 8.27 18.94
CA SER A 180 9.98 9.66 19.37
C SER A 180 9.00 10.51 18.56
N PRO A 181 8.57 11.68 19.07
CA PRO A 181 7.80 12.64 18.29
C PRO A 181 8.50 13.04 16.97
N GLN A 182 9.84 13.13 16.98
CA GLN A 182 10.61 13.48 15.79
C GLN A 182 10.57 12.38 14.74
N ASP A 183 10.55 11.11 15.14
CA ASP A 183 10.44 9.99 14.21
C ASP A 183 9.08 10.00 13.47
N LEU A 184 7.99 10.28 14.20
CA LEU A 184 6.67 10.48 13.60
C LEU A 184 6.67 11.62 12.58
N LEU A 185 7.27 12.76 12.94
CA LEU A 185 7.37 13.90 12.03
C LEU A 185 8.18 13.57 10.78
N ASN A 186 9.29 12.84 10.94
CA ASN A 186 10.14 12.44 9.81
C ASN A 186 9.36 11.52 8.86
N ARG A 187 8.71 10.48 9.38
CA ARG A 187 7.87 9.56 8.58
C ARG A 187 6.75 10.29 7.85
N TRP A 188 6.05 11.21 8.53
CA TRP A 188 5.00 12.02 7.90
C TRP A 188 5.55 12.91 6.77
N LYS A 189 6.70 13.56 6.99
CA LYS A 189 7.34 14.38 5.95
C LYS A 189 7.84 13.54 4.79
N ASP A 190 8.34 12.34 5.04
CA ASP A 190 8.79 11.43 3.99
C ASP A 190 7.60 10.97 3.14
N LEU A 191 6.46 10.69 3.77
CA LEU A 191 5.20 10.45 3.07
C LEU A 191 4.80 11.66 2.19
N GLU A 192 4.79 12.88 2.73
CA GLU A 192 4.41 14.08 1.95
C GLU A 192 5.39 14.40 0.81
N LYS A 193 6.67 14.00 0.91
CA LYS A 193 7.61 14.11 -0.22
C LYS A 193 7.20 13.22 -1.38
N LEU A 194 6.63 12.05 -1.09
CA LEU A 194 6.16 11.09 -2.08
C LEU A 194 4.79 11.53 -2.62
N THR A 195 3.82 11.74 -1.75
CA THR A 195 2.40 11.89 -2.10
C THR A 195 1.96 13.34 -2.31
N GLY A 196 2.82 14.30 -1.95
CA GLY A 196 2.50 15.72 -1.87
C GLY A 196 1.88 16.13 -0.53
N SER A 197 1.53 17.41 -0.38
CA SER A 197 0.93 17.93 0.85
C SER A 197 -0.41 17.25 1.17
N PHE A 198 -0.65 16.94 2.43
CA PHE A 198 -1.92 16.42 2.92
C PHE A 198 -3.08 17.38 2.64
N GLN A 199 -4.24 16.85 2.24
CA GLN A 199 -5.46 17.62 2.01
C GLN A 199 -6.56 17.28 3.01
N ARG A 200 -6.89 15.99 3.15
CA ARG A 200 -7.96 15.50 4.05
C ARG A 200 -7.97 13.98 4.17
N ILE A 201 -8.64 13.46 5.19
CA ILE A 201 -9.11 12.06 5.24
C ILE A 201 -10.37 11.95 4.36
N ARG A 202 -10.44 10.93 3.49
CA ARG A 202 -11.62 10.61 2.68
C ARG A 202 -12.53 9.60 3.36
N GLY A 203 -11.97 8.72 4.19
CA GLY A 203 -12.72 7.75 4.98
C GLY A 203 -11.80 6.84 5.78
N THR A 204 -12.42 6.06 6.66
CA THR A 204 -11.74 5.07 7.50
C THR A 204 -12.48 3.74 7.33
N VAL A 205 -11.74 2.64 7.26
CA VAL A 205 -12.29 1.31 6.98
C VAL A 205 -11.72 0.29 7.95
N VAL A 206 -12.56 -0.40 8.72
CA VAL A 206 -12.14 -1.60 9.45
C VAL A 206 -12.00 -2.79 8.50
N ALA A 207 -10.74 -3.19 8.27
CA ALA A 207 -10.34 -4.36 7.49
C ALA A 207 -10.64 -5.66 8.22
N SER A 208 -10.29 -5.68 9.51
CA SER A 208 -10.32 -6.86 10.38
C SER A 208 -10.56 -6.43 11.82
N GLU A 209 -11.51 -7.07 12.49
CA GLU A 209 -11.90 -6.79 13.87
C GLU A 209 -12.10 -8.08 14.67
N GLY A 210 -11.88 -8.03 15.99
CA GLY A 210 -12.23 -9.12 16.91
C GLY A 210 -11.19 -10.24 17.03
N GLY A 211 -9.93 -9.98 16.67
CA GLY A 211 -8.78 -10.81 16.98
C GLY A 211 -7.79 -10.11 17.91
N GLU A 212 -6.60 -10.69 18.08
CA GLU A 212 -5.48 -10.09 18.83
C GLU A 212 -4.97 -8.77 18.23
N GLN A 213 -5.29 -8.54 16.97
CA GLN A 213 -4.98 -7.32 16.23
C GLN A 213 -6.20 -6.90 15.44
N GLN A 214 -6.40 -5.58 15.38
CA GLN A 214 -7.46 -4.96 14.61
C GLN A 214 -6.79 -4.06 13.55
N LEU A 215 -7.19 -4.24 12.29
CA LEU A 215 -6.60 -3.54 11.17
C LEU A 215 -7.58 -2.50 10.65
N VAL A 216 -7.13 -1.26 10.60
CA VAL A 216 -7.88 -0.11 10.12
C VAL A 216 -7.11 0.56 9.00
N LEU A 217 -7.79 0.84 7.88
CA LEU A 217 -7.23 1.61 6.77
C LEU A 217 -7.78 3.03 6.85
N VAL A 218 -6.90 4.02 6.81
CA VAL A 218 -7.29 5.43 6.71
C VAL A 218 -7.02 5.90 5.29
N THR A 219 -8.07 6.13 4.50
CA THR A 219 -7.95 6.70 3.16
C THR A 219 -7.63 8.18 3.27
N THR A 220 -6.45 8.57 2.80
CA THR A 220 -5.91 9.93 2.88
C THR A 220 -5.72 10.51 1.50
N GLN A 221 -6.22 11.74 1.30
CA GLN A 221 -6.01 12.50 0.08
C GLN A 221 -4.81 13.43 0.28
N PHE A 222 -3.82 13.28 -0.60
CA PHE A 222 -2.72 14.22 -0.76
C PHE A 222 -2.87 14.97 -2.09
N SER A 223 -1.99 15.93 -2.35
CA SER A 223 -2.04 16.76 -3.56
C SER A 223 -1.63 16.04 -4.84
N GLN A 224 -0.86 14.94 -4.76
CA GLN A 224 -0.45 14.18 -5.95
C GLN A 224 -1.20 12.85 -6.10
N LEU A 225 -1.57 12.20 -4.99
CA LEU A 225 -2.31 10.93 -5.00
C LEU A 225 -3.21 10.75 -3.78
N THR A 226 -4.09 9.75 -3.82
CA THR A 226 -4.84 9.27 -2.65
C THR A 226 -4.25 7.92 -2.25
N ASP A 227 -3.95 7.75 -0.97
CA ASP A 227 -3.33 6.53 -0.43
C ASP A 227 -4.03 6.07 0.84
N ASN A 228 -3.87 4.79 1.20
CA ASN A 228 -4.40 4.27 2.46
C ASN A 228 -3.27 3.99 3.45
N LEU A 229 -3.41 4.54 4.66
CA LEU A 229 -2.50 4.24 5.77
C LEU A 229 -3.05 3.05 6.56
N PHE A 230 -2.25 2.00 6.70
CA PHE A 230 -2.60 0.84 7.52
C PHE A 230 -2.25 1.12 8.97
N VAL A 231 -3.25 1.09 9.84
CA VAL A 231 -3.12 1.27 11.28
C VAL A 231 -3.53 -0.02 11.97
N ILE A 232 -2.59 -0.60 12.72
CA ILE A 232 -2.80 -1.84 13.48
C ILE A 232 -2.98 -1.46 14.94
N LEU A 233 -4.07 -1.92 15.53
CA LEU A 233 -4.40 -1.67 16.92
C LEU A 233 -4.52 -2.98 17.71
N ASP A 234 -4.18 -2.89 18.99
CA ASP A 234 -4.45 -3.97 19.95
C ASP A 234 -5.94 -4.03 20.32
N PRO A 235 -6.41 -5.07 21.05
CA PRO A 235 -7.81 -5.19 21.46
C PRO A 235 -8.27 -4.10 22.42
N SER A 236 -7.35 -3.34 23.03
CA SER A 236 -7.65 -2.20 23.91
C SER A 236 -7.78 -0.89 23.12
N GLY A 237 -7.54 -0.91 21.81
CA GLY A 237 -7.62 0.25 20.94
C GLY A 237 -6.36 1.11 20.90
N HIS A 238 -5.21 0.62 21.35
CA HIS A 238 -3.94 1.35 21.20
C HIS A 238 -3.25 0.95 19.89
N ILE A 239 -2.59 1.92 19.25
CA ILE A 239 -1.86 1.67 18.01
C ILE A 239 -0.56 0.91 18.33
N ILE A 240 -0.41 -0.25 17.71
CA ILE A 240 0.77 -1.14 17.83
C ILE A 240 1.58 -1.24 16.53
N GLY A 241 1.08 -0.65 15.44
CA GLY A 241 1.80 -0.52 14.19
C GLY A 241 1.12 0.46 13.24
N VAL A 242 1.93 1.16 12.45
CA VAL A 242 1.46 2.01 11.35
C VAL A 242 2.38 1.77 10.15
N ASP A 243 1.79 1.47 9.01
CA ASP A 243 2.50 1.38 7.74
C ASP A 243 2.44 2.71 7.00
N PHE A 244 3.60 3.27 6.69
CA PHE A 244 3.74 4.48 5.89
C PHE A 244 4.32 4.07 4.54
N PRO A 245 3.66 4.38 3.42
CA PRO A 245 4.23 4.15 2.10
C PRO A 245 5.62 4.78 1.97
N GLU A 246 6.64 3.96 1.72
CA GLU A 246 8.05 4.42 1.61
C GLU A 246 8.48 4.64 0.15
N GLU A 247 7.72 4.11 -0.83
CA GLU A 247 8.01 4.23 -2.26
C GLU A 247 6.74 4.34 -3.10
N ILE A 248 6.72 5.26 -4.06
CA ILE A 248 5.71 5.24 -5.14
C ILE A 248 6.23 4.34 -6.24
N ARG A 249 5.57 3.19 -6.45
CA ARG A 249 5.87 2.35 -7.61
C ARG A 249 5.31 3.02 -8.86
N THR A 250 6.18 3.70 -9.60
CA THR A 250 5.79 4.27 -10.90
C THR A 250 5.50 3.13 -11.87
N PRO A 251 4.36 3.13 -12.60
CA PRO A 251 4.19 2.23 -13.74
C PRO A 251 5.37 2.42 -14.69
N GLY A 252 6.12 1.34 -14.93
CA GLY A 252 7.50 1.37 -15.45
C GLY A 252 7.77 2.43 -16.53
N VAL A 253 8.56 3.43 -16.18
CA VAL A 253 9.34 4.16 -17.18
C VAL A 253 10.47 3.21 -17.56
N ALA A 254 10.40 2.65 -18.76
CA ALA A 254 11.46 1.82 -19.32
C ALA A 254 12.77 2.64 -19.30
N ALA A 255 13.70 2.26 -18.44
CA ALA A 255 15.08 2.72 -18.51
C ALA A 255 15.67 2.16 -19.81
N GLY A 256 15.80 3.03 -20.81
CA GLY A 256 16.52 2.71 -22.03
C GLY A 256 18.00 2.51 -21.71
N SER A 257 18.51 1.34 -22.07
CA SER A 257 19.94 1.06 -22.25
C SER A 257 20.10 -0.04 -23.28
#